data_AF-X0PRX0-F1
#
_entry.id   AF-X0PRX0-F1
#
_cell.length_a   1.000
_cell.length_b   1.000
_cell.length_c   1.000
_cell.angle_alpha   90.00
_cell.angle_beta   90.00
_cell.angle_gamma   90.00
#
_symmetry.space_group_name_H-M   'P 1'
#
loop_
_entity.id
_entity.type
_entity.pdbx_description
1 polymer ?
#
loop_
_entity_poly.entity_id
_entity_poly.type
_entity_poly.pdbx_seq_one_letter_code
_entity_poly.pdbx_strand_id
1 'polypeptide(L)'
;MKFKQFFVAILTAVTLATVGTLLIPQSEHHKVQAAFRTNDTFYAYNTVVTVDGIWGANLFTGNDGNKQFDRVLPKNSQWRTFGYTRRYDGYYYWLGGNQWVQANQVKIPVNNRWDAILNVVAKYGDIENSNYDIYGNTVDPEPWTDYGDGNKYMWVDETPIDWGASEYRSHLYQAYWDGSVEIAM
;
A
#
# COMPACT_ATOMS: atom_id res chain seq x y z
N MET A 1 58.94 -2.96 -21.35
CA MET A 1 58.93 -2.19 -20.08
C MET A 1 59.15 -0.72 -20.40
N LYS A 2 58.20 0.17 -20.07
CA LYS A 2 58.43 1.56 -19.63
C LYS A 2 57.09 2.18 -19.22
N PHE A 3 57.12 2.82 -18.05
CA PHE A 3 56.02 3.19 -17.18
C PHE A 3 55.56 4.64 -17.44
N LYS A 4 54.25 4.86 -17.30
CA LYS A 4 53.53 6.04 -16.76
C LYS A 4 53.82 7.44 -17.33
N GLN A 5 52.73 8.14 -17.67
CA GLN A 5 52.43 9.47 -17.12
C GLN A 5 50.93 9.80 -17.27
N PHE A 6 50.29 10.06 -16.13
CA PHE A 6 48.95 10.61 -15.96
C PHE A 6 49.01 12.12 -16.17
N PHE A 7 48.07 12.73 -16.89
CA PHE A 7 47.61 14.09 -16.59
C PHE A 7 46.15 14.29 -17.01
N VAL A 8 45.38 14.74 -16.03
CA VAL A 8 43.97 15.15 -16.07
C VAL A 8 43.88 16.54 -16.69
N ALA A 9 42.86 16.80 -17.52
CA ALA A 9 42.44 18.15 -17.87
C ALA A 9 40.91 18.25 -17.82
N ILE A 10 40.45 19.07 -16.89
CA ILE A 10 39.08 19.55 -16.67
C ILE A 10 38.92 20.83 -17.49
N LEU A 11 37.80 21.04 -18.20
CA LEU A 11 37.21 22.37 -18.39
C LEU A 11 35.78 22.32 -19.00
N THR A 12 34.82 22.77 -18.17
CA THR A 12 33.70 23.72 -18.41
C THR A 12 32.68 23.51 -19.55
N ALA A 13 31.37 23.35 -19.25
CA ALA A 13 30.34 24.39 -18.92
C ALA A 13 29.83 25.12 -20.20
N VAL A 14 28.56 25.48 -20.47
CA VAL A 14 27.34 25.87 -19.75
C VAL A 14 26.17 25.78 -20.76
N THR A 15 24.92 25.53 -20.32
CA THR A 15 23.66 26.28 -20.67
C THR A 15 22.47 25.57 -20.04
N LEU A 16 21.91 26.05 -18.92
CA LEU A 16 20.81 27.05 -18.81
C LEU A 16 19.53 26.65 -19.56
N ALA A 17 18.53 26.14 -18.82
CA ALA A 17 17.12 26.24 -19.19
C ALA A 17 16.23 26.22 -17.93
N THR A 18 15.80 27.42 -17.56
CA THR A 18 14.43 27.80 -17.16
C THR A 18 13.65 26.95 -16.15
N VAL A 19 13.50 27.55 -14.96
CA VAL A 19 12.26 27.76 -14.19
C VAL A 19 11.08 26.83 -14.52
N GLY A 20 10.84 25.88 -13.62
CA GLY A 20 9.54 25.27 -13.41
C GLY A 20 9.21 25.35 -11.94
N THR A 21 8.63 26.47 -11.49
CA THR A 21 7.90 26.52 -10.23
C THR A 21 6.68 25.60 -10.37
N LEU A 22 6.82 24.32 -10.03
CA LEU A 22 5.66 23.51 -9.68
C LEU A 22 5.28 23.89 -8.25
N LEU A 23 4.39 24.88 -8.20
CA LEU A 23 3.27 24.95 -7.28
C LEU A 23 3.10 23.60 -6.56
N ILE A 24 3.29 23.55 -5.25
CA ILE A 24 2.61 22.55 -4.43
C ILE A 24 1.22 23.15 -4.22
N PRO A 25 0.19 22.75 -5.00
CA PRO A 25 -1.15 23.27 -4.76
C PRO A 25 -1.71 22.47 -3.59
N GLN A 26 -1.97 23.18 -2.50
CA GLN A 26 -3.18 23.10 -1.68
C GLN A 26 -3.77 21.68 -1.44
N SER A 27 -3.74 21.28 -0.15
CA SER A 27 -4.36 20.10 0.49
C SER A 27 -3.95 18.70 -0.02
N GLU A 28 -2.80 18.22 0.46
CA GLU A 28 -2.23 16.89 0.14
C GLU A 28 -2.99 15.68 0.73
N HIS A 29 -4.12 15.87 1.40
CA HIS A 29 -4.82 14.74 2.03
C HIS A 29 -5.61 13.86 1.04
N HIS A 30 -6.02 14.38 -0.11
CA HIS A 30 -6.74 13.58 -1.12
C HIS A 30 -5.82 12.80 -2.09
N LYS A 31 -4.56 13.22 -2.27
CA LYS A 31 -3.67 12.63 -3.28
C LYS A 31 -3.07 11.28 -2.84
N VAL A 32 -2.81 11.10 -1.55
CA VAL A 32 -2.22 9.86 -1.01
C VAL A 32 -3.19 8.67 -1.12
N GLN A 33 -4.50 8.92 -1.03
CA GLN A 33 -5.54 7.88 -1.16
C GLN A 33 -5.64 7.32 -2.59
N ALA A 34 -5.66 8.19 -3.59
CA ALA A 34 -5.66 7.75 -5.00
C ALA A 34 -4.36 7.03 -5.38
N ALA A 35 -3.26 7.38 -4.71
CA ALA A 35 -1.94 6.84 -4.95
C ALA A 35 -1.72 5.41 -4.42
N PHE A 36 -2.70 4.66 -3.92
CA PHE A 36 -2.56 3.19 -3.86
C PHE A 36 -3.53 2.48 -4.81
N ARG A 37 -4.48 3.24 -5.38
CA ARG A 37 -5.57 2.71 -6.20
C ARG A 37 -5.26 2.67 -7.69
N THR A 38 -4.15 3.24 -8.15
CA THR A 38 -3.84 3.23 -9.59
C THR A 38 -3.33 1.85 -10.00
N ASN A 39 -4.04 1.21 -10.94
CA ASN A 39 -3.61 -0.06 -11.51
C ASN A 39 -2.21 0.07 -12.15
N ASP A 40 -1.43 -1.00 -12.01
CA ASP A 40 -0.12 -1.16 -12.61
C ASP A 40 0.95 -0.12 -12.20
N THR A 41 0.70 0.62 -11.11
CA THR A 41 1.65 1.57 -10.54
C THR A 41 2.37 0.98 -9.35
N PHE A 42 3.71 1.07 -9.37
CA PHE A 42 4.53 0.64 -8.25
C PHE A 42 4.64 1.73 -7.18
N TYR A 43 4.39 1.35 -5.93
CA TYR A 43 4.54 2.21 -4.78
C TYR A 43 5.62 1.68 -3.86
N ALA A 44 6.68 2.46 -3.66
CA ALA A 44 7.75 2.11 -2.73
C ALA A 44 7.20 2.10 -1.30
N TYR A 45 7.37 0.97 -0.62
CA TYR A 45 6.78 0.75 0.70
C TYR A 45 7.56 -0.34 1.44
N ASN A 46 8.37 0.09 2.41
CA ASN A 46 9.25 -0.81 3.15
C ASN A 46 8.57 -1.23 4.45
N THR A 47 8.21 -2.51 4.56
CA THR A 47 7.66 -3.07 5.80
C THR A 47 7.93 -4.59 5.88
N VAL A 48 7.38 -5.25 6.88
CA VAL A 48 7.34 -6.71 7.00
C VAL A 48 5.90 -7.18 6.82
N VAL A 49 5.67 -8.06 5.85
CA VAL A 49 4.39 -8.77 5.71
C VAL A 49 4.45 -10.06 6.52
N THR A 50 3.35 -10.41 7.17
CA THR A 50 3.16 -11.70 7.83
C THR A 50 2.12 -12.50 7.06
N VAL A 51 2.43 -13.74 6.69
CA VAL A 51 1.47 -14.61 6.00
C VAL A 51 0.31 -14.97 6.93
N ASP A 52 -0.91 -14.56 6.57
CA ASP A 52 -2.12 -14.74 7.37
C ASP A 52 -3.09 -15.79 6.78
N GLY A 53 -2.89 -16.16 5.51
CA GLY A 53 -3.73 -17.13 4.81
C GLY A 53 -3.77 -18.48 5.52
N ILE A 54 -4.95 -19.10 5.59
CA ILE A 54 -5.18 -20.39 6.27
C ILE A 54 -4.19 -21.46 5.77
N TRP A 55 -3.89 -21.45 4.46
CA TRP A 55 -3.02 -22.40 3.79
C TRP A 55 -1.65 -21.82 3.39
N GLY A 56 -1.31 -20.62 3.88
CA GLY A 56 -0.15 -19.85 3.44
C GLY A 56 -0.49 -18.77 2.42
N ALA A 57 0.53 -18.24 1.74
CA ALA A 57 0.38 -17.23 0.69
C ALA A 57 1.09 -17.64 -0.61
N ASN A 58 0.45 -17.38 -1.74
CA ASN A 58 1.01 -17.65 -3.05
C ASN A 58 2.12 -16.65 -3.37
N LEU A 59 3.29 -17.16 -3.71
CA LEU A 59 4.41 -16.40 -4.26
C LEU A 59 4.43 -16.58 -5.78
N PHE A 60 4.61 -15.47 -6.48
CA PHE A 60 4.70 -15.43 -7.93
C PHE A 60 6.05 -14.85 -8.37
N THR A 61 6.52 -15.30 -9.52
CA THR A 61 7.57 -14.61 -10.29
C THR A 61 6.91 -13.72 -11.33
N GLY A 62 7.29 -12.44 -11.36
CA GLY A 62 6.60 -11.42 -12.13
C GLY A 62 5.32 -10.94 -11.45
N ASN A 63 4.76 -9.85 -11.95
CA ASN A 63 3.56 -9.23 -11.42
C ASN A 63 2.82 -8.54 -12.55
N ASP A 64 2.38 -9.30 -13.55
CA ASP A 64 1.56 -8.84 -14.65
C ASP A 64 0.54 -9.95 -15.01
N GLY A 65 -0.11 -9.83 -16.17
CA GLY A 65 -1.03 -10.86 -16.66
C GLY A 65 -0.38 -12.22 -16.95
N ASN A 66 0.96 -12.29 -17.01
CA ASN A 66 1.75 -13.49 -17.28
C ASN A 66 2.52 -13.99 -16.05
N LYS A 67 2.26 -13.44 -14.86
CA LYS A 67 2.93 -13.87 -13.62
C LYS A 67 2.80 -15.38 -13.43
N GLN A 68 3.88 -16.00 -12.97
CA GLN A 68 3.95 -17.45 -12.80
C GLN A 68 3.95 -17.80 -11.32
N PHE A 69 3.11 -18.73 -10.91
CA PHE A 69 3.18 -19.28 -9.56
C PHE A 69 4.56 -19.93 -9.33
N ASP A 70 5.19 -19.60 -8.21
CA ASP A 70 6.48 -20.16 -7.78
C ASP A 70 6.23 -21.20 -6.68
N ARG A 71 5.75 -20.75 -5.51
CA ARG A 71 5.50 -21.62 -4.35
C ARG A 71 4.53 -21.00 -3.36
N VAL A 72 4.14 -21.77 -2.35
CA VAL A 72 3.40 -21.28 -1.18
C VAL A 72 4.38 -20.90 -0.05
N LEU A 73 4.22 -19.70 0.48
CA LEU A 73 4.88 -19.25 1.70
C LEU A 73 4.15 -19.80 2.93
N PRO A 74 4.87 -20.35 3.94
CA PRO A 74 4.23 -20.91 5.13
C PRO A 74 3.42 -19.87 5.91
N LYS A 75 2.29 -20.29 6.50
CA LYS A 75 1.52 -19.47 7.43
C LYS A 75 2.40 -18.95 8.57
N ASN A 76 2.18 -17.71 8.98
CA ASN A 76 2.96 -16.98 10.00
C ASN A 76 4.43 -16.72 9.64
N SER A 77 4.89 -17.08 8.45
CA SER A 77 6.21 -16.63 7.99
C SER A 77 6.21 -15.13 7.72
N GLN A 78 7.35 -14.49 7.95
CA GLN A 78 7.52 -13.05 7.82
C GLN A 78 8.51 -12.73 6.71
N TRP A 79 8.16 -11.74 5.89
CA TRP A 79 8.95 -11.36 4.72
C TRP A 79 9.08 -9.86 4.64
N ARG A 80 10.29 -9.38 4.37
CA ARG A 80 10.48 -7.96 4.07
C ARG A 80 9.92 -7.65 2.68
N THR A 81 9.12 -6.61 2.60
CA THR A 81 8.65 -6.04 1.33
C THR A 81 9.30 -4.69 1.09
N PHE A 82 9.43 -4.33 -0.18
CA PHE A 82 10.02 -3.07 -0.65
C PHE A 82 9.01 -2.20 -1.41
N GLY A 83 7.82 -2.72 -1.67
CA GLY A 83 6.75 -1.99 -2.31
C GLY A 83 5.54 -2.84 -2.58
N TYR A 84 4.54 -2.24 -3.22
CA TYR A 84 3.37 -2.95 -3.67
C TYR A 84 2.88 -2.40 -5.01
N THR A 85 1.98 -3.14 -5.63
CA THR A 85 1.26 -2.71 -6.83
C THR A 85 -0.15 -3.25 -6.77
N ARG A 86 -1.09 -2.42 -7.20
CA ARG A 86 -2.45 -2.87 -7.50
C ARG A 86 -2.47 -3.41 -8.92
N ARG A 87 -3.02 -4.62 -9.09
CA ARG A 87 -3.39 -5.20 -10.38
C ARG A 87 -4.90 -5.34 -10.43
N TYR A 88 -5.41 -5.61 -11.63
CA TYR A 88 -6.84 -5.85 -11.84
C TYR A 88 -7.39 -6.99 -10.98
N ASP A 89 -6.55 -7.99 -10.65
CA ASP A 89 -6.91 -9.13 -9.83
C ASP A 89 -6.54 -8.98 -8.33
N GLY A 90 -6.13 -7.78 -7.91
CA GLY A 90 -5.86 -7.45 -6.51
C GLY A 90 -4.47 -6.87 -6.26
N TYR A 91 -4.12 -6.75 -4.99
CA TYR A 91 -2.86 -6.14 -4.55
C TYR A 91 -1.75 -7.18 -4.40
N TYR A 92 -0.51 -6.77 -4.65
CA TYR A 92 0.68 -7.61 -4.54
C TYR A 92 1.83 -6.87 -3.87
N TYR A 93 2.51 -7.52 -2.93
CA TYR A 93 3.72 -6.99 -2.28
C TYR A 93 4.99 -7.55 -2.93
N TRP A 94 5.98 -6.69 -3.14
CA TRP A 94 7.26 -7.04 -3.76
C TRP A 94 8.30 -7.48 -2.71
N LEU A 95 8.71 -8.75 -2.74
CA LEU A 95 9.67 -9.32 -1.79
C LEU A 95 11.13 -9.21 -2.27
N GLY A 96 11.37 -8.55 -3.40
CA GLY A 96 12.69 -8.50 -4.06
C GLY A 96 12.84 -9.58 -5.12
N GLY A 97 13.87 -9.47 -5.98
CA GLY A 97 14.23 -10.52 -6.94
C GLY A 97 13.10 -10.92 -7.92
N ASN A 98 12.23 -9.96 -8.28
CA ASN A 98 11.02 -10.20 -9.08
C ASN A 98 10.00 -11.17 -8.45
N GLN A 99 10.00 -11.31 -7.13
CA GLN A 99 9.05 -12.14 -6.38
C GLN A 99 7.95 -11.31 -5.76
N TRP A 100 6.71 -11.78 -5.88
CA TRP A 100 5.51 -11.04 -5.49
C TRP A 100 4.54 -11.94 -4.74
N VAL A 101 4.07 -11.48 -3.58
CA VAL A 101 3.10 -12.20 -2.76
C VAL A 101 1.74 -11.54 -2.85
N GLN A 102 0.68 -12.34 -2.97
CA GLN A 102 -0.69 -11.84 -3.04
C GLN A 102 -1.10 -11.20 -1.70
N ALA A 103 -1.57 -9.94 -1.74
CA ALA A 103 -1.74 -9.13 -0.55
C ALA A 103 -2.92 -9.56 0.33
N ASN A 104 -3.94 -10.21 -0.21
CA ASN A 104 -5.09 -10.72 0.57
C ASN A 104 -4.77 -11.95 1.45
N GLN A 105 -3.58 -12.52 1.29
CA GLN A 105 -3.08 -13.69 2.04
C GLN A 105 -1.97 -13.32 3.04
N VAL A 106 -1.71 -12.02 3.19
CA VAL A 106 -0.74 -11.49 4.15
C VAL A 106 -1.35 -10.28 4.85
N LYS A 107 -0.73 -9.88 5.95
CA LYS A 107 -1.04 -8.65 6.67
C LYS A 107 0.21 -7.83 6.94
N ILE A 108 0.06 -6.52 7.02
CA ILE A 108 1.14 -5.59 7.42
C ILE A 108 0.79 -4.95 8.77
N PRO A 109 1.77 -4.69 9.65
CA PRO A 109 1.53 -3.91 10.86
C PRO A 109 0.89 -2.57 10.53
N VAL A 110 -0.13 -2.18 11.28
CA VAL A 110 -0.80 -0.89 11.12
C VAL A 110 -0.09 0.10 12.03
N ASN A 111 0.57 1.11 11.46
CA ASN A 111 1.21 2.20 12.22
C ASN A 111 0.50 3.53 12.00
N ASN A 112 -0.27 3.64 10.93
CA ASN A 112 -1.03 4.83 10.57
C ASN A 112 -2.28 4.43 9.75
N ARG A 113 -3.15 5.40 9.48
CA ARG A 113 -4.41 5.19 8.76
C ARG A 113 -4.25 4.59 7.36
N TRP A 114 -3.15 4.87 6.67
CA TRP A 114 -2.91 4.33 5.33
C TRP A 114 -2.55 2.86 5.36
N ASP A 115 -1.84 2.40 6.40
CA ASP A 115 -1.58 0.97 6.60
C ASP A 115 -2.90 0.21 6.89
N ALA A 116 -3.79 0.82 7.70
CA ALA A 116 -5.12 0.29 7.97
C ALA A 116 -5.93 0.13 6.68
N ILE A 117 -6.06 1.23 5.92
CA ILE A 117 -6.77 1.23 4.63
C ILE A 117 -6.16 0.19 3.68
N LEU A 118 -4.82 0.11 3.58
CA LEU A 118 -4.13 -0.84 2.71
C LEU A 118 -4.44 -2.29 3.08
N ASN A 119 -4.47 -2.64 4.38
CA ASN A 119 -4.90 -3.97 4.80
C ASN A 119 -6.35 -4.26 4.40
N VAL A 120 -7.28 -3.29 4.57
CA VAL A 120 -8.69 -3.47 4.22
C VAL A 120 -8.86 -3.73 2.72
N VAL A 121 -8.32 -2.86 1.87
CA VAL A 121 -8.47 -2.97 0.41
C VAL A 121 -7.70 -4.17 -0.14
N ALA A 122 -6.56 -4.53 0.47
CA ALA A 122 -5.86 -5.74 0.12
C ALA A 122 -6.70 -6.98 0.44
N LYS A 123 -7.39 -7.01 1.59
CA LYS A 123 -8.12 -8.18 2.07
C LYS A 123 -9.46 -8.38 1.36
N TYR A 124 -10.26 -7.33 1.26
CA TYR A 124 -11.64 -7.40 0.77
C TYR A 124 -11.78 -6.91 -0.69
N GLY A 125 -10.70 -6.39 -1.27
CA GLY A 125 -10.74 -5.71 -2.55
C GLY A 125 -11.01 -4.21 -2.38
N ASP A 126 -10.77 -3.47 -3.45
CA ASP A 126 -11.15 -2.06 -3.56
C ASP A 126 -12.40 -1.99 -4.44
N ILE A 127 -13.45 -1.31 -3.99
CA ILE A 127 -14.60 -1.05 -4.84
C ILE A 127 -14.19 0.05 -5.83
N GLU A 128 -13.90 -0.30 -7.08
CA GLU A 128 -13.58 0.64 -8.18
C GLU A 128 -14.80 1.49 -8.61
N ASN A 129 -15.65 1.88 -7.67
CA ASN A 129 -16.71 2.82 -7.96
C ASN A 129 -16.24 4.21 -7.52
N SER A 130 -16.18 5.13 -8.48
CA SER A 130 -15.85 6.55 -8.27
C SER A 130 -16.77 7.24 -7.27
N ASN A 131 -17.83 6.57 -6.84
CA ASN A 131 -18.79 7.06 -5.87
C ASN A 131 -18.47 6.63 -4.44
N TYR A 132 -17.36 5.94 -4.14
CA TYR A 132 -17.00 5.59 -2.76
C TYR A 132 -15.60 6.07 -2.37
N ASP A 133 -15.53 6.72 -1.22
CA ASP A 133 -14.28 7.06 -0.56
C ASP A 133 -14.07 6.15 0.65
N ILE A 134 -12.83 5.66 0.78
CA ILE A 134 -12.41 4.88 1.95
C ILE A 134 -11.65 5.81 2.88
N TYR A 135 -12.22 6.07 4.06
CA TYR A 135 -11.64 6.95 5.06
C TYR A 135 -11.18 6.14 6.27
N GLY A 136 -9.93 6.35 6.68
CA GLY A 136 -9.47 5.91 8.00
C GLY A 136 -9.92 6.93 9.02
N ASN A 137 -10.91 6.58 9.84
CA ASN A 137 -11.45 7.45 10.88
C ASN A 137 -10.66 7.18 12.17
N THR A 138 -9.69 8.05 12.46
CA THR A 138 -9.07 8.09 13.79
C THR A 138 -9.99 8.94 14.66
N VAL A 139 -10.72 8.31 15.57
CA VAL A 139 -11.69 9.01 16.45
C VAL A 139 -11.02 10.03 17.37
N ASP A 140 -9.69 10.05 17.45
CA ASP A 140 -8.90 11.03 18.20
C ASP A 140 -7.51 11.22 17.55
N PRO A 141 -6.70 12.23 17.94
CA PRO A 141 -5.38 12.45 17.36
C PRO A 141 -4.35 11.35 17.71
N GLU A 142 -4.71 10.38 18.54
CA GLU A 142 -3.95 9.15 18.71
C GLU A 142 -4.42 8.09 17.71
N PRO A 143 -3.50 7.39 17.00
CA PRO A 143 -3.84 6.45 15.93
C PRO A 143 -4.67 5.24 16.37
N TRP A 144 -4.99 5.13 17.66
CA TRP A 144 -5.66 3.98 18.23
C TRP A 144 -6.83 4.44 19.08
N THR A 145 -8.04 4.00 18.74
CA THR A 145 -9.15 4.10 19.68
C THR A 145 -9.05 2.92 20.64
N ASP A 146 -8.76 3.19 21.92
CA ASP A 146 -8.79 2.19 22.99
C ASP A 146 -10.21 2.15 23.57
N TYR A 147 -10.96 1.10 23.25
CA TYR A 147 -12.36 0.95 23.71
C TYR A 147 -12.48 0.24 25.07
N GLY A 148 -11.44 0.28 25.91
CA GLY A 148 -11.48 -0.27 27.27
C GLY A 148 -11.51 -1.80 27.34
N ASP A 149 -11.58 -2.48 26.18
CA ASP A 149 -11.35 -3.91 25.99
C ASP A 149 -9.85 -4.22 25.74
N GLY A 150 -9.02 -3.18 25.64
CA GLY A 150 -7.58 -3.27 25.40
C GLY A 150 -7.19 -3.49 23.94
N ASN A 151 -8.15 -3.56 23.01
CA ASN A 151 -7.86 -3.75 21.59
C ASN A 151 -7.65 -2.40 20.90
N LYS A 152 -6.49 -2.26 20.25
CA LYS A 152 -6.14 -1.09 19.44
C LYS A 152 -6.47 -1.35 17.99
N TYR A 153 -7.45 -0.63 17.46
CA TYR A 153 -7.85 -0.70 16.06
C TYR A 153 -8.16 0.68 15.46
N MET A 154 -8.17 0.74 14.14
CA MET A 154 -8.60 1.87 13.34
C MET A 154 -9.89 1.53 12.60
N TRP A 155 -10.85 2.45 12.62
CA TRP A 155 -12.02 2.36 11.78
C TRP A 155 -11.66 2.73 10.35
N VAL A 156 -12.05 1.87 9.42
CA VAL A 156 -11.99 2.17 7.99
C VAL A 156 -13.41 2.11 7.48
N ASP A 157 -13.90 3.25 7.00
CA ASP A 157 -15.26 3.41 6.52
C ASP A 157 -15.24 3.59 5.01
N GLU A 158 -16.09 2.84 4.33
CA GLU A 158 -16.36 2.97 2.91
C GLU A 158 -17.71 3.70 2.73
N THR A 159 -17.64 4.98 2.36
CA THR A 159 -18.82 5.86 2.26
C THR A 159 -19.06 6.36 0.85
N PRO A 160 -20.33 6.47 0.42
CA PRO A 160 -20.66 7.12 -0.84
C PRO A 160 -20.24 8.60 -0.86
N ILE A 161 -19.68 9.08 -1.97
CA ILE A 161 -19.30 10.48 -2.20
C ILE A 161 -20.54 11.37 -2.40
N ASP A 162 -21.66 10.80 -2.86
CA ASP A 162 -22.90 11.53 -3.08
C ASP A 162 -23.86 11.40 -1.90
N TRP A 163 -23.97 12.48 -1.13
CA TRP A 163 -24.87 12.65 0.02
C TRP A 163 -26.37 12.56 -0.34
N GLY A 164 -26.71 12.41 -1.62
CA GLY A 164 -28.08 12.23 -2.12
C GLY A 164 -28.52 10.79 -2.38
N ALA A 165 -27.64 9.79 -2.27
CA ALA A 165 -27.98 8.40 -2.59
C ALA A 165 -28.84 7.76 -1.48
N SER A 166 -30.03 7.26 -1.83
CA SER A 166 -31.01 6.69 -0.89
C SER A 166 -30.67 5.29 -0.36
N GLU A 167 -29.52 4.72 -0.73
CA GLU A 167 -29.06 3.40 -0.29
C GLU A 167 -27.69 3.51 0.36
N TYR A 168 -27.67 3.96 1.62
CA TYR A 168 -26.47 3.97 2.44
C TYR A 168 -26.14 2.54 2.87
N ARG A 169 -25.15 1.92 2.22
CA ARG A 169 -24.43 0.79 2.79
C ARG A 169 -23.01 1.25 3.07
N SER A 170 -22.77 1.69 4.29
CA SER A 170 -21.42 1.87 4.82
C SER A 170 -20.88 0.50 5.20
N HIS A 171 -19.74 0.10 4.63
CA HIS A 171 -18.98 -1.00 5.20
C HIS A 171 -17.98 -0.43 6.18
N LEU A 172 -18.13 -0.84 7.43
CA LEU A 172 -17.26 -0.42 8.50
C LEU A 172 -16.31 -1.56 8.82
N TYR A 173 -15.01 -1.29 8.78
CA TYR A 173 -13.97 -2.26 9.06
C TYR A 173 -13.16 -1.83 10.29
N GLN A 174 -12.72 -2.81 11.07
CA GLN A 174 -11.75 -2.63 12.14
C GLN A 174 -10.41 -3.19 11.69
N ALA A 175 -9.39 -2.34 11.58
CA ALA A 175 -8.03 -2.74 11.29
C ALA A 175 -7.20 -2.69 12.58
N TYR A 176 -6.71 -3.83 13.06
CA TYR A 176 -5.94 -3.93 14.29
C TYR A 176 -4.46 -3.62 14.05
N TRP A 177 -3.74 -3.33 15.14
CA TRP A 177 -2.31 -3.01 15.12
C TRP A 177 -1.43 -4.07 14.43
N ASP A 178 -1.83 -5.33 14.47
CA ASP A 178 -1.10 -6.44 13.86
C ASP A 178 -1.40 -6.63 12.36
N GLY A 179 -2.29 -5.80 11.79
CA GLY A 179 -2.74 -5.87 10.40
C GLY A 179 -3.94 -6.74 10.14
N SER A 180 -4.48 -7.43 11.16
CA SER A 180 -5.76 -8.13 10.98
C SER A 180 -6.88 -7.14 10.72
N VAL A 181 -7.86 -7.55 9.91
CA VAL A 181 -9.02 -6.74 9.57
C VAL A 181 -10.27 -7.57 9.74
N GLU A 182 -11.29 -6.96 10.33
CA GLU A 182 -12.62 -7.53 10.50
C GLU A 182 -13.69 -6.56 9.99
N ILE A 183 -14.83 -7.12 9.54
CA ILE A 183 -16.03 -6.33 9.25
C ILE A 183 -16.73 -6.08 10.58
N ALA A 184 -16.97 -4.82 10.92
CA ALA A 184 -17.80 -4.49 12.08
C ALA A 184 -19.28 -4.60 11.73
N MET A 185 -20.00 -5.28 12.62
CA MET A 185 -21.46 -5.44 12.56
C MET A 185 -22.16 -4.31 13.30
#